data_AF-A0A661KDK7-F1
#
_entry.id   AF-A0A661KDK7-F1
#
_cell.length_a   1.000
_cell.length_b   1.000
_cell.length_c   1.000
_cell.angle_alpha   90.00
_cell.angle_beta   90.00
_cell.angle_gamma   90.00
#
_symmetry.space_group_name_H-M   'P 1'
#
loop_
_entity.id
_entity.type
_entity.pdbx_description
1 polymer ?
#
loop_
_entity_poly.entity_id
_entity_poly.type
_entity_poly.pdbx_seq_one_letter_code
_entity_poly.pdbx_strand_id
1 'polypeptide(L)'
;MRQDKLRLAIICFFVSCFVLAGSSTAYNLKSLRKTFVSLESLAPETGAVIFEMNSGKTIFSSHEHKTFVPASVAKLITSYTALKELGPDYTFKTEIYVDGPVVDGKLDGNLYIKGYGDPFLVDEKTWILAKSISSLGLKRLKGDLVIDGSFFSPLVTK
;
A
#
# COMPACT_ATOMS: atom_id res chain seq x y z
N MET A 1 29.54 -47.58 -0.35
CA MET A 1 29.61 -46.25 0.31
C MET A 1 28.99 -45.23 -0.62
N ARG A 2 27.71 -44.93 -0.38
CA ARG A 2 26.84 -44.08 -1.21
C ARG A 2 26.89 -42.69 -0.60
N GLN A 3 27.46 -41.74 -1.33
CA GLN A 3 27.60 -40.34 -0.93
C GLN A 3 26.33 -39.60 -1.34
N ASP A 4 25.58 -39.17 -0.35
CA ASP A 4 24.39 -38.36 -0.47
C ASP A 4 24.76 -36.94 -0.90
N LYS A 5 24.29 -36.52 -2.09
CA LYS A 5 24.26 -35.11 -2.49
C LYS A 5 22.83 -34.72 -2.78
N LEU A 6 22.17 -34.28 -1.70
CA LEU A 6 20.87 -33.63 -1.70
C LEU A 6 21.00 -32.27 -2.43
N ARG A 7 20.58 -32.20 -3.69
CA ARG A 7 20.39 -30.93 -4.39
C ARG A 7 19.05 -30.36 -3.96
N LEU A 8 19.10 -29.37 -3.07
CA LEU A 8 17.98 -28.57 -2.62
C LEU A 8 17.51 -27.69 -3.80
N ALA A 9 16.56 -28.18 -4.59
CA ALA A 9 15.85 -27.39 -5.58
C ALA A 9 14.82 -26.52 -4.85
N ILE A 10 15.14 -25.24 -4.67
CA ILE A 10 14.19 -24.22 -4.25
C ILE A 10 13.20 -24.05 -5.40
N ILE A 11 12.04 -24.70 -5.29
CA ILE A 11 10.92 -24.52 -6.20
C ILE A 11 10.31 -23.15 -5.88
N CYS A 12 10.82 -22.11 -6.54
CA CYS A 12 10.14 -20.83 -6.66
C CYS A 12 8.81 -21.08 -7.38
N PHE A 13 7.71 -21.09 -6.65
CA PHE A 13 6.36 -21.07 -7.20
C PHE A 13 6.08 -19.64 -7.73
N PHE A 14 6.77 -19.27 -8.80
CA PHE A 14 6.44 -18.11 -9.60
C PHE A 14 5.16 -18.49 -10.36
N VAL A 15 4.01 -18.06 -9.86
CA VAL A 15 2.75 -18.06 -10.61
C VAL A 15 2.92 -17.03 -11.72
N SER A 16 3.60 -17.45 -12.79
CA SER A 16 3.57 -16.78 -14.08
C SER A 16 2.13 -16.89 -14.57
N CYS A 17 1.41 -15.77 -14.48
CA CYS A 17 0.10 -15.60 -15.09
C CYS A 17 0.31 -15.65 -16.61
N PHE A 18 0.34 -16.86 -17.16
CA PHE A 18 0.37 -17.09 -18.59
C PHE A 18 -0.96 -16.60 -19.14
N VAL A 19 -0.96 -15.42 -19.78
CA VAL A 19 -2.10 -14.90 -20.52
C VAL A 19 -2.28 -15.79 -21.74
N LEU A 20 -3.04 -16.87 -21.56
CA LEU A 20 -3.70 -17.55 -22.66
C LEU A 20 -4.75 -16.58 -23.19
N ALA A 21 -4.57 -16.12 -24.42
CA ALA A 21 -5.66 -15.62 -25.25
C ALA A 21 -6.66 -16.78 -25.42
N GLY A 22 -7.57 -16.90 -24.46
CA GLY A 22 -8.60 -17.94 -24.40
C GLY A 22 -9.86 -17.44 -25.07
N SER A 23 -10.29 -18.18 -26.09
CA SER A 23 -11.58 -18.10 -26.75
C SER A 23 -12.70 -17.71 -25.78
N SER A 24 -13.58 -16.81 -26.21
CA SER A 24 -14.81 -16.41 -25.53
C SER A 24 -15.63 -17.64 -25.14
N THR A 25 -15.37 -18.14 -23.94
CA THR A 25 -16.15 -19.19 -23.32
C THR A 25 -17.49 -18.56 -23.00
N ALA A 26 -18.55 -19.05 -23.63
CA ALA A 26 -19.89 -18.78 -23.14
C ALA A 26 -19.89 -19.19 -21.65
N TYR A 27 -19.97 -18.20 -20.75
CA TYR A 27 -20.01 -18.45 -19.32
C TYR A 27 -21.11 -19.48 -19.04
N ASN A 28 -20.77 -20.61 -18.43
CA ASN A 28 -21.78 -21.58 -18.04
C ASN A 28 -22.50 -21.05 -16.78
N LEU A 29 -23.45 -20.14 -16.99
CA LEU A 29 -24.23 -19.47 -15.93
C LEU A 29 -24.95 -20.48 -15.04
N LYS A 30 -25.33 -21.64 -15.59
CA LYS A 30 -25.95 -22.73 -14.85
C LYS A 30 -24.99 -23.33 -13.83
N SER A 31 -23.73 -23.54 -14.22
CA SER A 31 -22.67 -23.99 -13.33
C SER A 31 -22.35 -22.94 -12.26
N LEU A 32 -22.20 -21.68 -12.66
CA LEU A 32 -21.94 -20.56 -11.75
C LEU A 32 -23.02 -20.44 -10.66
N ARG A 33 -24.29 -20.47 -11.06
CA ARG A 33 -25.43 -20.42 -10.14
C ARG A 33 -25.43 -21.62 -9.19
N LYS A 34 -25.15 -22.82 -9.69
CA LYS A 34 -25.08 -24.03 -8.86
C LYS A 34 -23.98 -23.92 -7.81
N THR A 35 -22.79 -23.45 -8.19
CA THR A 35 -21.69 -23.23 -7.26
C THR A 35 -22.04 -22.17 -6.23
N PHE A 36 -22.64 -21.05 -6.65
CA PHE A 36 -23.02 -19.98 -5.73
C PHE A 36 -24.07 -20.44 -4.71
N VAL A 37 -25.11 -21.17 -5.13
CA VAL A 37 -26.11 -21.75 -4.21
C VAL A 37 -25.46 -22.71 -3.21
N SER A 38 -24.48 -23.52 -3.64
CA SER A 38 -23.73 -24.40 -2.73
C SER A 38 -22.81 -23.64 -1.76
N LEU A 39 -22.35 -22.45 -2.13
CA LEU A 39 -21.54 -21.59 -1.28
C LEU A 39 -22.42 -20.85 -0.27
N GLU A 40 -23.57 -20.36 -0.71
CA GLU A 40 -24.58 -19.68 0.11
C GLU A 40 -25.11 -20.59 1.22
N SER A 41 -25.31 -21.88 0.95
CA SER A 41 -25.72 -22.85 1.98
C SER A 41 -24.67 -23.07 3.07
N LEU A 42 -23.39 -22.80 2.79
CA LEU A 42 -22.28 -22.88 3.74
C LEU A 42 -21.96 -21.52 4.38
N ALA A 43 -22.21 -20.43 3.67
CA ALA A 43 -21.94 -19.05 4.07
C ALA A 43 -23.11 -18.13 3.67
N PRO A 44 -24.13 -17.99 4.54
CA PRO A 44 -25.34 -17.22 4.24
C PRO A 44 -25.09 -15.72 3.98
N GLU A 45 -23.97 -15.20 4.50
CA GLU A 45 -23.52 -13.82 4.35
C GLU A 45 -22.64 -13.63 3.11
N THR A 46 -23.05 -14.20 1.97
CA THR A 46 -22.34 -14.07 0.69
C THR A 46 -23.17 -13.28 -0.32
N GLY A 47 -22.55 -12.33 -1.00
CA GLY A 47 -23.06 -11.70 -2.22
C GLY A 47 -22.05 -11.81 -3.36
N ALA A 48 -22.52 -11.76 -4.60
CA ALA A 48 -21.66 -11.65 -5.77
C ALA A 48 -22.37 -10.96 -6.92
N VAL A 49 -21.61 -10.14 -7.65
CA VAL A 49 -22.04 -9.51 -8.90
C VAL A 49 -20.96 -9.75 -9.94
N ILE A 50 -21.37 -10.21 -11.12
CA ILE A 50 -20.50 -10.39 -12.29
C ILE A 50 -21.14 -9.61 -13.43
N PHE A 51 -20.36 -8.76 -14.07
CA PHE A 51 -20.79 -7.96 -15.20
C PHE A 51 -19.73 -7.95 -16.30
N GLU A 52 -20.16 -7.69 -17.52
CA GLU A 52 -19.26 -7.49 -18.65
C GLU A 52 -18.62 -6.11 -18.57
N MET A 53 -17.28 -6.04 -18.59
CA MET A 53 -16.54 -4.78 -18.42
C MET A 53 -16.87 -3.72 -19.49
N ASN A 54 -17.04 -4.15 -20.75
CA ASN A 54 -17.24 -3.23 -21.87
C ASN A 54 -18.67 -2.67 -21.94
N SER A 55 -19.68 -3.49 -21.66
CA SER A 55 -21.09 -3.11 -21.80
C SER A 55 -21.75 -2.72 -20.47
N GLY A 56 -21.12 -3.05 -19.33
CA GLY A 56 -21.72 -2.95 -18.00
C GLY A 56 -22.86 -3.93 -17.76
N LYS A 57 -23.15 -4.84 -18.70
CA LYS A 57 -24.25 -5.79 -18.58
C LYS A 57 -23.97 -6.77 -17.45
N THR A 58 -24.87 -6.79 -16.47
CA THR A 58 -24.83 -7.79 -15.39
C THR A 58 -25.12 -9.18 -15.97
N ILE A 59 -24.20 -10.10 -15.73
CA ILE A 59 -24.22 -11.50 -16.16
C ILE A 59 -24.79 -12.38 -15.04
N PHE A 60 -24.49 -12.03 -13.79
CA PHE A 60 -24.97 -12.73 -12.60
C PHE A 60 -25.02 -11.74 -11.42
N SER A 61 -26.08 -11.79 -10.63
CA SER A 61 -26.15 -11.07 -9.36
C SER A 61 -26.81 -11.93 -8.28
N SER A 62 -26.30 -11.80 -7.06
CA SER A 62 -26.87 -12.35 -5.84
C SER A 62 -26.55 -11.43 -4.67
N HIS A 63 -27.56 -11.05 -3.90
CA HIS A 63 -27.48 -10.10 -2.78
C HIS A 63 -26.78 -8.77 -3.13
N GLU A 64 -26.93 -8.26 -4.35
CA GLU A 64 -26.20 -7.09 -4.85
C GLU A 64 -26.50 -5.78 -4.08
N HIS A 65 -27.65 -5.69 -3.42
CA HIS A 65 -28.05 -4.54 -2.61
C HIS A 65 -27.81 -4.74 -1.10
N LYS A 66 -27.26 -5.88 -0.68
CA LYS A 66 -26.92 -6.14 0.72
C LYS A 66 -25.57 -5.49 1.06
N THR A 67 -25.46 -4.89 2.24
CA THR A 67 -24.21 -4.30 2.71
C THR A 67 -23.31 -5.37 3.33
N PHE A 68 -22.02 -5.31 3.02
CA PHE A 68 -20.99 -6.20 3.57
C PHE A 68 -19.82 -5.39 4.12
N VAL A 69 -19.04 -6.00 5.03
CA VAL A 69 -17.73 -5.45 5.42
C VAL A 69 -16.76 -5.67 4.26
N PRO A 70 -16.25 -4.62 3.60
CA PRO A 70 -15.45 -4.77 2.37
C PRO A 70 -14.05 -5.36 2.63
N ALA A 71 -13.60 -5.38 3.89
CA ALA A 71 -12.24 -5.76 4.25
C ALA A 71 -11.21 -5.04 3.36
N SER A 72 -10.21 -5.76 2.82
CA SER A 72 -9.20 -5.16 1.94
C SER A 72 -9.72 -4.69 0.58
N VAL A 73 -10.96 -5.02 0.17
CA VAL A 73 -11.57 -4.46 -1.05
C VAL A 73 -11.79 -2.94 -0.92
N ALA A 74 -11.87 -2.42 0.30
CA ALA A 74 -11.88 -0.98 0.56
C ALA A 74 -10.69 -0.24 -0.09
N LYS A 75 -9.56 -0.92 -0.26
CA LYS A 75 -8.36 -0.36 -0.92
C LYS A 75 -8.63 0.06 -2.37
N LEU A 76 -9.60 -0.52 -3.07
CA LEU A 76 -9.94 -0.08 -4.42
C LEU A 76 -10.40 1.38 -4.45
N ILE A 77 -11.29 1.75 -3.52
CA ILE A 77 -11.79 3.13 -3.41
C ILE A 77 -10.65 4.05 -2.96
N THR A 78 -9.89 3.65 -1.92
CA THR A 78 -8.75 4.44 -1.42
C THR A 78 -7.70 4.67 -2.51
N SER A 79 -7.32 3.64 -3.26
CA SER A 79 -6.33 3.75 -4.34
C SER A 79 -6.85 4.62 -5.48
N TYR A 80 -8.11 4.46 -5.90
CA TYR A 80 -8.72 5.32 -6.91
C TYR A 80 -8.70 6.79 -6.48
N THR A 81 -9.14 7.08 -5.25
CA THR A 81 -9.12 8.44 -4.70
C THR A 81 -7.69 8.98 -4.64
N ALA A 82 -6.72 8.20 -4.16
CA ALA A 82 -5.32 8.63 -4.11
C ALA A 82 -4.77 8.95 -5.51
N LEU A 83 -5.00 8.08 -6.50
CA LEU A 83 -4.60 8.30 -7.89
C LEU A 83 -5.26 9.55 -8.49
N LYS A 84 -6.54 9.79 -8.18
CA LYS A 84 -7.31 10.92 -8.69
C LYS A 84 -6.85 12.25 -8.07
N GLU A 85 -6.66 12.29 -6.75
CA GLU A 85 -6.38 13.53 -6.02
C GLU A 85 -4.89 13.88 -6.00
N LEU A 86 -4.00 12.88 -5.91
CA LEU A 86 -2.56 13.08 -5.82
C LEU A 86 -1.86 12.94 -7.18
N GLY A 87 -2.43 12.16 -8.09
CA GLY A 87 -1.80 11.78 -9.35
C GLY A 87 -0.85 10.59 -9.21
N PRO A 88 -0.47 9.96 -10.34
CA PRO A 88 0.40 8.78 -10.35
C PRO A 88 1.86 9.10 -9.99
N ASP A 89 2.29 10.34 -10.17
CA ASP A 89 3.66 10.79 -9.93
C ASP A 89 3.87 11.38 -8.53
N TYR A 90 2.86 11.31 -7.67
CA TYR A 90 2.95 11.84 -6.31
C TYR A 90 4.05 11.13 -5.52
N THR A 91 4.93 11.93 -4.91
CA THR A 91 5.95 11.44 -3.98
C THR A 91 5.72 12.10 -2.63
N PHE A 92 5.65 11.29 -1.58
CA PHE A 92 5.56 11.80 -0.21
C PHE A 92 6.80 12.61 0.15
N LYS A 93 6.60 13.65 0.96
CA LYS A 93 7.67 14.53 1.41
C LYS A 93 8.09 14.18 2.83
N THR A 94 9.38 14.30 3.08
CA THR A 94 9.97 14.39 4.41
C THR A 94 10.95 15.54 4.38
N GLU A 95 10.76 16.52 5.25
CA GLU A 95 11.52 17.77 5.22
C GLU A 95 12.38 17.92 6.47
N ILE A 96 13.53 18.57 6.33
CA ILE A 96 14.44 18.86 7.44
C ILE A 96 14.50 20.37 7.62
N TYR A 97 14.31 20.84 8.84
CA TYR A 97 14.41 22.25 9.20
C TYR A 97 15.41 22.46 10.34
N VAL A 98 15.99 23.64 10.40
CA VAL A 98 16.80 24.10 11.54
C VAL A 98 16.36 25.53 11.89
N ASP A 99 16.38 25.88 13.17
CA ASP A 99 15.99 27.22 13.65
C ASP A 99 17.18 28.03 14.20
N GLY A 100 18.40 27.60 13.86
CA GLY A 100 19.64 28.25 14.29
C GLY A 100 20.79 28.05 13.30
N PRO A 101 21.88 28.81 13.45
CA PRO A 101 23.05 28.68 12.60
C PRO A 101 23.87 27.43 12.95
N VAL A 102 24.54 26.87 11.93
CA VAL A 102 25.57 25.84 12.14
C VAL A 102 26.94 26.52 12.17
N VAL A 103 27.62 26.46 13.32
CA VAL A 103 28.96 27.04 13.53
C VAL A 103 29.90 25.92 13.98
N ASP A 104 31.02 25.75 13.27
CA ASP A 104 32.02 24.70 13.55
C ASP A 104 31.43 23.27 13.67
N GLY A 105 30.40 22.99 12.87
CA GLY A 105 29.69 21.71 12.85
C GLY A 105 28.74 21.49 14.05
N LYS A 106 28.42 22.55 14.79
CA LYS A 106 27.42 22.53 15.87
C LYS A 106 26.23 23.42 15.49
N LEU A 107 25.02 22.87 15.55
CA LEU A 107 23.78 23.64 15.41
C LEU A 107 23.46 24.35 16.74
N ASP A 108 23.42 25.68 16.72
CA ASP A 108 22.91 26.49 17.85
C ASP A 108 21.39 26.69 17.73
N GLY A 109 20.67 25.58 17.90
CA GLY A 109 19.22 25.48 17.72
C GLY A 109 18.76 24.02 17.71
N ASN A 110 17.52 23.82 17.30
CA ASN A 110 16.84 22.54 17.13
C ASN A 110 16.91 22.08 15.66
N LEU A 111 16.97 20.77 15.48
CA LEU A 111 16.83 20.10 14.19
C LEU A 111 15.45 19.45 14.13
N TYR A 112 14.65 19.79 13.13
CA TYR A 112 13.31 19.24 12.93
C TYR A 112 13.30 18.28 11.75
N ILE A 113 12.66 17.13 11.92
CA ILE A 113 12.31 16.21 10.83
C ILE A 113 10.79 16.20 10.73
N LYS A 114 10.25 16.78 9.65
CA LYS A 114 8.82 16.90 9.43
C LYS A 114 8.32 15.86 8.44
N GLY A 115 7.43 15.00 8.92
CA GLY A 115 6.82 13.94 8.12
C GLY A 115 5.48 14.35 7.53
N TYR A 116 5.26 14.03 6.25
CA TYR A 116 3.99 14.22 5.55
C TYR A 116 3.28 12.89 5.22
N GLY A 117 3.68 11.80 5.91
CA GLY A 117 3.05 10.49 5.78
C GLY A 117 3.69 9.56 4.77
N ASP A 118 4.99 9.71 4.49
CA ASP A 118 5.73 8.79 3.62
C ASP A 118 5.71 7.36 4.19
N PRO A 119 4.98 6.41 3.56
CA PRO A 119 4.93 5.03 4.04
C PRO A 119 6.24 4.27 3.78
N PHE A 120 7.17 4.86 3.02
CA PHE A 120 8.49 4.32 2.73
C PHE A 120 9.60 4.95 3.57
N LEU A 121 9.29 5.74 4.59
CA LEU A 121 10.29 6.20 5.58
C LEU A 121 10.67 5.03 6.52
N VAL A 122 11.31 4.02 5.96
CA VAL A 122 11.82 2.81 6.62
C VAL A 122 13.25 3.04 7.14
N ASP A 123 13.80 2.06 7.85
CA ASP A 123 15.13 2.13 8.47
C ASP A 123 16.22 2.52 7.46
N GLU A 124 16.21 1.95 6.26
CA GLU A 124 17.19 2.25 5.22
C GLU A 124 17.10 3.71 4.74
N LYS A 125 15.88 4.22 4.55
CA LYS A 125 15.65 5.62 4.14
C LYS A 125 16.01 6.59 5.25
N THR A 126 15.73 6.22 6.50
CA THR A 126 16.11 6.99 7.70
C THR A 126 17.63 7.07 7.84
N TRP A 127 18.34 5.97 7.56
CA TRP A 127 19.81 5.97 7.56
C TRP A 127 20.40 6.85 6.45
N ILE A 128 19.80 6.83 5.25
CA ILE A 128 20.18 7.73 4.16
C ILE A 128 19.96 9.19 4.57
N LEU A 129 18.82 9.51 5.18
CA LEU A 129 18.50 10.84 5.67
C LEU A 129 19.53 11.32 6.71
N ALA A 130 19.87 10.48 7.69
CA ALA A 130 20.88 10.78 8.70
C ALA A 130 22.26 11.03 8.08
N LYS A 131 22.65 10.23 7.07
CA LYS A 131 23.89 10.46 6.31
C LYS A 131 23.87 11.77 5.55
N SER A 132 22.74 12.12 4.91
CA SER A 132 22.58 13.39 4.22
C SER A 132 22.74 14.56 5.19
N ILE A 133 22.12 14.51 6.38
CA ILE A 133 22.30 15.53 7.43
C ILE A 133 23.76 15.63 7.87
N SER A 134 24.40 14.49 8.16
CA SER A 134 25.81 14.47 8.60
C SER A 134 26.77 15.01 7.53
N SER A 135 26.46 14.78 6.23
CA SER A 135 27.26 15.27 5.11
C SER A 135 27.26 16.80 4.97
N LEU A 136 26.28 17.49 5.56
CA LEU A 136 26.23 18.95 5.64
C LEU A 136 27.20 19.53 6.69
N GLY A 137 28.02 18.69 7.33
CA GLY A 137 28.99 19.11 8.34
C GLY A 137 28.41 19.21 9.75
N LEU A 138 27.12 18.91 9.93
CA LEU A 138 26.49 18.88 11.24
C LEU A 138 26.96 17.66 12.06
N LYS A 139 27.62 17.92 13.18
CA LYS A 139 28.20 16.91 14.08
C LYS A 139 27.55 16.89 15.45
N ARG A 140 27.02 18.03 15.91
CA ARG A 140 26.40 18.17 17.24
C ARG A 140 25.18 19.09 17.18
N LEU A 141 24.17 18.78 17.98
CA LEU A 141 23.03 19.64 18.27
C LEU A 141 23.24 20.28 19.64
N LYS A 142 22.98 21.59 19.78
CA LYS A 142 22.92 22.26 21.09
C LYS A 142 21.51 22.15 21.68
N GLY A 143 20.49 22.24 20.83
CA GLY A 143 19.10 21.99 21.18
C GLY A 143 18.68 20.56 20.88
N ASP A 144 17.40 20.40 20.56
CA ASP A 144 16.74 19.10 20.44
C ASP A 144 16.66 18.61 18.98
N LEU A 145 16.55 17.29 18.84
CA LEU A 145 16.02 16.67 17.63
C LEU A 145 14.49 16.53 17.80
N VAL A 146 13.74 17.23 16.95
CA VAL A 146 12.27 17.27 17.00
C VAL A 146 11.69 16.49 15.84
N ILE A 147 10.78 15.55 16.14
CA ILE A 147 10.02 14.83 15.12
C ILE A 147 8.65 15.50 14.97
N ASP A 148 8.45 16.20 13.85
CA ASP A 148 7.24 16.96 13.57
C ASP A 148 6.23 16.10 12.77
N GLY A 149 5.23 15.59 13.48
CA GLY A 149 4.07 14.89 12.93
C GLY A 149 2.82 15.76 12.77
N SER A 150 2.96 17.10 12.86
CA SER A 150 1.82 18.02 12.91
C SER A 150 0.94 18.00 11.67
N PHE A 151 1.43 17.50 10.54
CA PHE A 151 0.65 17.37 9.30
C PHE A 151 -0.65 16.56 9.49
N PHE A 152 -0.65 15.55 10.37
CA PHE A 152 -1.83 14.76 10.70
C PHE A 152 -2.47 15.15 12.05
N SER A 153 -2.11 16.31 12.60
CA SER A 153 -2.79 16.80 13.80
C SER A 153 -4.28 16.97 13.51
N PRO A 154 -5.15 16.59 14.44
CA PRO A 154 -6.58 16.79 14.26
C PRO A 154 -6.84 18.27 13.99
N LEU A 155 -7.78 18.54 13.09
CA LEU A 155 -8.31 19.89 12.92
C LEU A 155 -8.96 20.26 14.25
N VAL A 156 -8.27 21.06 15.06
CA VAL A 156 -8.83 21.60 16.30
C VAL A 156 -10.01 22.47 15.88
N THR A 157 -11.20 21.90 15.96
CA THR A 157 -12.44 22.67 15.82
C THR A 157 -12.66 23.29 17.19
N LYS A 158 -12.33 24.57 17.30
CA LYS A 158 -12.61 25.37 18.49
C LYS A 158 -14.09 25.77 18.51
#